data_AF-A0A357QPG3-F1
#
_entry.id   AF-A0A357QPG3-F1
#
_cell.length_a   1.000
_cell.length_b   1.000
_cell.length_c   1.000
_cell.angle_alpha   90.00
_cell.angle_beta   90.00
_cell.angle_gamma   90.00
#
_symmetry.space_group_name_H-M   'P 1'
#
loop_
_entity.id
_entity.type
_entity.pdbx_description
1 polymer ?
#
loop_
_entity_poly.entity_id
_entity_poly.type
_entity_poly.pdbx_seq_one_letter_code
_entity_poly.pdbx_strand_id
1 'polypeptide(L)'
;MTRQEQIQFCKKCLKRKFDFEKGVICSLTNDLAKFEESCNDYELDPKITEEEKKKNYKPSRNNFKEILEIIVWWEIRRLIYNAILLVSGIISLAIMEAIVEVEPGEDIFMPITLIAFVIICNLFYTLGWIVEIFAEKDEKFGPTLFKYGTFFSMFIIFIPTIIHLIRLI
;
A
#
# COMPACT_ATOMS: atom_id res chain seq x y z
N MET A 1 -18.76 -3.27 39.57
CA MET A 1 -17.74 -2.75 38.62
C MET A 1 -16.48 -2.35 39.39
N THR A 2 -15.28 -2.63 38.86
CA THR A 2 -14.01 -2.18 39.46
C THR A 2 -13.77 -0.68 39.21
N ARG A 3 -12.88 -0.06 39.99
CA ARG A 3 -12.55 1.37 39.81
C ARG A 3 -12.04 1.68 38.39
N GLN A 4 -11.28 0.78 37.78
CA GLN A 4 -10.77 0.94 36.43
C GLN A 4 -11.90 0.90 35.39
N GLU A 5 -12.85 -0.02 35.54
CA GLU A 5 -14.03 -0.09 34.68
C GLU A 5 -14.91 1.15 34.80
N GLN A 6 -15.11 1.68 36.02
CA GLN A 6 -15.81 2.95 36.23
C GLN A 6 -15.13 4.11 35.51
N ILE A 7 -13.79 4.16 35.53
CA ILE A 7 -13.02 5.18 34.82
C ILE A 7 -13.22 5.05 33.30
N GLN A 8 -13.20 3.83 32.75
CA GLN A 8 -13.44 3.62 31.31
C GLN A 8 -14.85 4.07 30.91
N PHE A 9 -15.85 3.77 31.75
CA PHE A 9 -17.22 4.23 31.56
C PHE A 9 -17.30 5.76 31.58
N CYS A 10 -16.72 6.41 32.60
CA CYS A 10 -16.73 7.87 32.74
C CYS A 10 -15.92 8.58 31.66
N LYS A 11 -14.84 8.00 31.14
CA LYS A 11 -14.09 8.55 29.99
C LYS A 11 -14.97 8.71 28.76
N LYS A 12 -16.01 7.89 28.62
CA LYS A 12 -16.97 7.99 27.52
C LYS A 12 -18.08 9.02 27.73
N CYS A 13 -18.25 9.52 28.95
CA CYS A 13 -19.32 10.43 29.32
C CYS A 13 -18.99 11.89 28.93
N LEU A 14 -19.99 12.65 28.46
CA LEU A 14 -19.93 14.07 28.18
C LEU A 14 -19.67 14.90 29.45
N LYS A 15 -20.21 14.45 30.58
CA LYS A 15 -20.13 15.13 31.89
C LYS A 15 -18.85 14.80 32.67
N ARG A 16 -17.80 14.35 31.97
CA ARG A 16 -16.50 14.08 32.60
C ARG A 16 -15.71 15.37 32.81
N LYS A 17 -15.00 15.44 33.93
CA LYS A 17 -14.06 16.51 34.25
C LYS A 17 -12.78 15.88 34.80
N PHE A 18 -11.63 16.48 34.50
CA PHE A 18 -10.34 16.05 35.04
C PHE A 18 -9.96 16.92 36.24
N ASP A 19 -9.55 16.26 37.31
CA ASP A 19 -9.02 16.85 38.52
C ASP A 19 -7.59 16.32 38.73
N PHE A 20 -6.67 17.18 39.14
CA PHE A 20 -5.24 16.82 39.22
C PHE A 20 -4.93 15.88 40.38
N GLU A 21 -5.73 15.89 41.45
CA GLU A 21 -5.52 15.01 42.62
C GLU A 21 -6.31 13.70 42.46
N LYS A 22 -7.53 13.81 41.94
CA LYS A 22 -8.51 12.70 41.90
C LYS A 22 -8.62 12.02 40.54
N GLY A 23 -8.09 12.63 39.47
CA GLY A 23 -8.19 12.14 38.10
C GLY A 23 -9.57 12.41 37.47
N VAL A 24 -10.15 11.39 36.82
CA VAL A 24 -11.46 11.53 36.15
C VAL A 24 -12.59 11.54 37.19
N ILE A 25 -13.29 12.67 37.26
CA ILE A 25 -14.45 12.93 38.12
C ILE A 25 -15.69 13.32 37.30
N CYS A 26 -16.86 13.29 37.93
CA CYS A 26 -18.09 13.78 37.32
C CYS A 26 -18.24 15.30 37.53
N SER A 27 -18.62 16.05 36.48
CA SER A 27 -18.81 17.50 36.57
C SER A 27 -20.05 17.90 37.39
N LEU A 28 -21.04 17.00 37.53
CA LEU A 28 -22.24 17.24 38.32
C LEU A 28 -21.98 17.14 39.83
N THR A 29 -21.23 16.12 40.24
CA THR A 29 -20.97 15.84 41.66
C THR A 29 -19.62 16.39 42.16
N ASN A 30 -18.72 16.77 41.25
CA ASN A 30 -17.31 17.11 41.52
C ASN A 30 -16.56 16.04 42.35
N ASP A 31 -16.96 14.77 42.20
CA ASP A 31 -16.39 13.65 42.96
C ASP A 31 -16.21 12.41 42.08
N LEU A 32 -15.53 11.40 42.62
CA LEU A 32 -15.34 10.10 41.98
C LEU A 32 -16.67 9.37 41.76
N ALA A 33 -16.71 8.52 40.75
CA ALA A 33 -17.86 7.67 40.45
C ALA A 33 -18.17 6.72 41.63
N LYS A 34 -19.43 6.69 42.07
CA LYS A 34 -19.92 5.85 43.18
C LYS A 34 -20.95 4.79 42.76
N PHE A 35 -21.14 4.58 41.45
CA PHE A 35 -22.11 3.60 40.94
C PHE A 35 -21.52 2.19 40.86
N GLU A 36 -22.36 1.18 41.06
CA GLU A 36 -21.93 -0.24 41.02
C GLU A 36 -22.02 -0.85 39.62
N GLU A 37 -23.05 -0.50 38.85
CA GLU A 37 -23.31 -1.04 37.51
C GLU A 37 -23.44 0.06 36.43
N SER A 38 -24.18 1.14 36.70
CA SER A 38 -24.40 2.24 35.75
C SER A 38 -24.68 3.58 36.42
N CYS A 39 -24.49 4.68 35.69
CA CYS A 39 -24.81 6.03 36.14
C CYS A 39 -26.11 6.53 35.51
N ASN A 40 -27.06 6.99 36.34
CA ASN A 40 -28.35 7.52 35.86
C ASN A 40 -28.21 8.81 35.05
N ASP A 41 -27.19 9.61 35.33
CA ASP A 41 -26.91 10.88 34.63
C ASP A 41 -25.98 10.70 33.43
N TYR A 42 -25.70 9.47 33.01
CA TYR A 42 -24.78 9.19 31.92
C TYR A 42 -25.27 9.76 30.60
N GLU A 43 -24.36 10.45 29.91
CA GLU A 43 -24.61 10.99 28.58
C GLU A 43 -23.35 10.76 27.75
N LEU A 44 -23.46 10.06 26.61
CA LEU A 44 -22.31 9.75 25.76
C LEU A 44 -21.75 11.03 25.14
N ASP A 45 -20.43 11.21 25.18
CA ASP A 45 -19.79 12.33 24.49
C ASP A 45 -19.93 12.15 22.95
N PRO A 46 -20.60 13.07 22.24
CA PRO A 46 -20.76 12.97 20.79
C PRO A 46 -19.41 12.90 20.08
N LYS A 47 -18.34 13.49 20.62
CA LYS A 47 -16.99 13.40 20.04
C LYS A 47 -16.46 11.98 19.98
N ILE A 48 -16.78 11.14 20.97
CA ILE A 48 -16.34 9.74 21.01
C ILE A 48 -17.06 8.95 19.94
N THR A 49 -18.35 9.22 19.73
CA THR A 49 -19.13 8.64 18.64
C THR A 49 -18.53 9.02 17.28
N GLU A 50 -18.10 10.27 17.11
CA GLU A 50 -17.45 10.73 15.87
C GLU A 50 -16.03 10.13 15.68
N GLU A 51 -15.25 9.97 16.75
CA GLU A 51 -13.95 9.30 16.70
C GLU A 51 -14.07 7.79 16.42
N GLU A 52 -15.06 7.11 17.04
CA GLU A 52 -15.39 5.72 16.77
C GLU A 52 -15.90 5.54 15.33
N LYS A 53 -16.71 6.48 14.81
CA LYS A 53 -17.11 6.52 13.39
C LYS A 53 -15.92 6.70 12.47
N LYS A 54 -14.96 7.57 12.78
CA LYS A 54 -13.73 7.77 11.99
C LYS A 54 -12.83 6.53 11.99
N LYS A 55 -12.64 5.88 13.15
CA LYS A 55 -11.87 4.63 13.25
C LYS A 55 -12.54 3.47 12.51
N ASN A 56 -13.87 3.39 12.56
CA ASN A 56 -14.65 2.36 11.87
C ASN A 56 -15.11 2.79 10.47
N TYR A 57 -14.65 3.94 9.97
CA TYR A 57 -15.01 4.44 8.66
C TYR A 57 -14.40 3.53 7.61
N LYS A 58 -15.23 2.62 7.07
CA LYS A 58 -14.94 1.95 5.81
C LYS A 58 -15.32 2.92 4.70
N PRO A 59 -14.36 3.46 3.92
CA PRO A 59 -14.69 4.32 2.80
C PRO A 59 -15.65 3.58 1.86
N SER A 60 -16.77 4.22 1.58
CA SER A 60 -17.81 3.76 0.66
C SER A 60 -17.19 3.42 -0.71
N ARG A 61 -17.55 2.24 -1.23
CA ARG A 61 -16.83 1.48 -2.27
C ARG A 61 -16.72 2.13 -3.66
N ASN A 62 -17.16 3.36 -3.92
CA ASN A 62 -17.18 3.91 -5.29
C ASN A 62 -16.98 5.44 -5.32
N ASN A 63 -15.94 5.98 -4.70
CA ASN A 63 -15.56 7.35 -5.01
C ASN A 63 -14.62 7.35 -6.22
N PHE A 64 -15.06 7.94 -7.33
CA PHE A 64 -14.23 8.16 -8.54
C PHE A 64 -12.86 8.76 -8.20
N LYS A 65 -12.78 9.59 -7.15
CA LYS A 65 -11.53 10.15 -6.62
C LYS A 65 -10.52 9.07 -6.19
N GLU A 66 -10.96 8.01 -5.53
CA GLU A 66 -10.06 6.94 -5.07
C GLU A 66 -9.51 6.13 -6.25
N ILE A 67 -10.35 5.85 -7.25
CA ILE A 67 -9.92 5.19 -8.49
C ILE A 67 -8.88 6.05 -9.21
N LEU A 68 -9.11 7.37 -9.30
CA LEU A 68 -8.14 8.29 -9.88
C LEU A 68 -6.84 8.34 -9.07
N GLU A 69 -6.89 8.35 -7.75
CA GLU A 69 -5.71 8.32 -6.88
C GLU A 69 -4.87 7.07 -7.14
N ILE A 70 -5.50 5.89 -7.26
CA ILE A 70 -4.82 4.63 -7.62
C ILE A 70 -4.20 4.77 -9.01
N ILE A 71 -4.97 5.14 -10.03
CA ILE A 71 -4.47 5.25 -11.41
C ILE A 71 -3.30 6.24 -11.48
N VAL A 72 -3.42 7.43 -10.91
CA VAL A 72 -2.36 8.45 -10.89
C VAL A 72 -1.11 7.94 -10.15
N TRP A 73 -1.29 7.24 -9.04
CA TRP A 73 -0.18 6.64 -8.29
C TRP A 73 0.63 5.66 -9.16
N TRP A 74 -0.05 4.83 -9.97
CA TRP A 74 0.59 3.90 -10.90
C TRP A 74 1.18 4.64 -12.10
N GLU A 75 0.46 5.55 -12.74
CA GLU A 75 0.94 6.24 -13.95
C GLU A 75 2.18 7.11 -13.67
N ILE A 76 2.28 7.77 -12.52
CA ILE A 76 3.51 8.50 -12.13
C ILE A 76 4.69 7.55 -11.97
N ARG A 77 4.46 6.37 -11.39
CA ARG A 77 5.50 5.36 -11.16
C ARG A 77 5.86 4.57 -12.42
N ARG A 78 5.04 4.63 -13.47
CA ARG A 78 5.35 4.06 -14.79
C ARG A 78 6.66 4.64 -15.34
N LEU A 79 6.91 5.93 -15.10
CA LEU A 79 8.16 6.58 -15.50
C LEU A 79 9.38 5.93 -14.83
N ILE A 80 9.29 5.68 -13.51
CA ILE A 80 10.36 5.03 -12.74
C ILE A 80 10.55 3.59 -13.20
N TYR A 81 9.44 2.85 -13.38
CA TYR A 81 9.46 1.47 -13.88
C TYR A 81 10.14 1.37 -15.26
N ASN A 82 9.73 2.21 -16.22
CA ASN A 82 10.31 2.21 -17.56
C ASN A 82 11.78 2.64 -17.56
N ALA A 83 12.18 3.58 -16.70
CA ALA A 83 13.58 3.95 -16.52
C ALA A 83 14.42 2.78 -16.00
N ILE A 84 13.91 2.03 -15.00
CA ILE A 84 14.58 0.83 -14.48
C ILE A 84 14.72 -0.24 -15.56
N LEU A 85 13.65 -0.51 -16.33
CA LEU A 85 13.72 -1.49 -17.42
C LEU A 85 14.70 -1.08 -18.51
N LEU A 86 14.71 0.19 -18.90
CA LEU A 86 15.63 0.71 -19.92
C LEU A 86 17.08 0.52 -19.49
N VAL A 87 17.43 0.95 -18.27
CA VAL A 87 18.79 0.80 -17.73
C VAL A 87 19.16 -0.68 -17.61
N SER A 88 18.26 -1.52 -17.09
CA SER A 88 18.50 -2.96 -16.97
C SER A 88 18.71 -3.62 -18.33
N GLY A 89 17.91 -3.23 -19.33
CA GLY A 89 18.00 -3.73 -20.69
C GLY A 89 19.33 -3.36 -21.36
N ILE A 90 19.76 -2.10 -21.22
CA ILE A 90 21.08 -1.64 -21.74
C ILE A 90 22.22 -2.44 -21.09
N ILE A 91 22.18 -2.62 -19.77
CA ILE A 91 23.18 -3.43 -19.05
C ILE A 91 23.18 -4.86 -19.56
N SER A 92 22.01 -5.47 -19.70
CA SER A 92 21.89 -6.86 -20.18
C SER A 92 22.43 -7.02 -21.60
N LEU A 93 22.13 -6.08 -22.50
CA LEU A 93 22.66 -6.08 -23.87
C LEU A 93 24.18 -5.90 -23.90
N ALA A 94 24.72 -4.97 -23.11
CA ALA A 94 26.17 -4.76 -23.04
C ALA A 94 26.93 -6.00 -22.54
N ILE A 95 26.34 -6.75 -21.60
CA ILE A 95 26.91 -8.03 -21.14
C ILE A 95 26.81 -9.07 -22.26
N MET A 96 25.66 -9.19 -22.92
CA MET A 96 25.47 -10.13 -24.03
C MET A 96 26.45 -9.88 -25.17
N GLU A 97 26.67 -8.62 -25.56
CA GLU A 97 27.66 -8.22 -26.57
C GLU A 97 29.09 -8.61 -26.16
N ALA A 98 29.42 -8.55 -24.87
CA ALA A 98 30.74 -8.89 -24.38
C ALA A 98 31.01 -10.41 -24.30
N ILE A 99 29.97 -11.25 -24.18
CA ILE A 99 30.11 -12.69 -23.96
C ILE A 99 29.71 -13.55 -25.17
N VAL A 100 28.92 -13.02 -26.11
CA VAL A 100 28.42 -13.77 -27.27
C VAL A 100 29.09 -13.26 -28.54
N GLU A 101 29.81 -14.14 -29.24
CA GLU A 101 30.24 -13.88 -30.61
C GLU A 101 29.04 -14.10 -31.55
N VAL A 102 28.55 -13.02 -32.15
CA VAL A 102 27.37 -13.05 -33.04
C VAL A 102 27.82 -13.34 -34.47
N GLU A 103 27.25 -14.37 -35.10
CA GLU A 103 27.46 -14.62 -36.53
C GLU A 103 26.78 -13.53 -37.38
N PRO A 104 27.44 -13.01 -38.43
CA PRO A 104 26.89 -11.93 -39.24
C PRO A 104 25.62 -12.38 -39.98
N GLY A 105 24.46 -11.88 -39.55
CA GLY A 105 23.15 -12.12 -40.21
C GLY A 105 22.00 -12.50 -39.28
N GLU A 106 22.26 -12.90 -38.02
CA GLU A 106 21.20 -13.25 -37.05
C GLU A 106 20.55 -12.03 -36.34
N ASP A 107 21.00 -10.82 -36.62
CA ASP A 107 20.73 -9.62 -35.81
C ASP A 107 19.30 -9.02 -35.96
N ILE A 108 18.50 -9.56 -36.88
CA ILE A 108 17.17 -9.01 -37.22
C ILE A 108 16.11 -9.35 -36.16
N PHE A 109 16.29 -10.45 -35.42
CA PHE A 109 15.36 -10.87 -34.37
C PHE A 109 15.48 -10.05 -33.09
N MET A 110 16.61 -9.38 -32.87
CA MET A 110 16.90 -8.64 -31.64
C MET A 110 16.03 -7.38 -31.47
N PRO A 111 15.86 -6.50 -32.49
CA PRO A 111 15.00 -5.32 -32.37
C PRO A 111 13.52 -5.68 -32.18
N ILE A 112 13.02 -6.68 -32.91
CA ILE A 112 11.60 -7.10 -32.84
C ILE A 112 11.29 -7.67 -31.45
N THR A 113 12.16 -8.53 -30.93
CA THR A 113 11.99 -9.14 -29.61
C THR A 113 12.01 -8.08 -28.51
N LEU A 114 12.90 -7.09 -28.61
CA LEU A 114 12.98 -5.99 -27.64
C LEU A 114 11.71 -5.13 -27.65
N ILE A 115 11.20 -4.76 -28.84
CA ILE A 115 9.96 -4.00 -28.97
C ILE A 115 8.78 -4.78 -28.40
N ALA A 116 8.65 -6.06 -28.76
CA ALA A 116 7.60 -6.94 -28.25
C ALA A 116 7.65 -7.03 -26.72
N PHE A 117 8.84 -7.19 -26.15
CA PHE A 117 9.06 -7.24 -24.70
C PHE A 117 8.61 -5.94 -24.01
N VAL A 118 8.97 -4.77 -24.54
CA VAL A 118 8.56 -3.46 -23.98
C VAL A 118 7.03 -3.32 -23.97
N ILE A 119 6.36 -3.73 -25.05
CA ILE A 119 4.89 -3.72 -25.14
C ILE A 119 4.27 -4.65 -24.09
N ILE A 120 4.78 -5.87 -23.99
CA ILE A 120 4.30 -6.88 -23.03
C ILE A 120 4.48 -6.38 -21.58
N CYS A 121 5.63 -5.82 -21.24
CA CYS A 121 5.88 -5.24 -19.91
C CYS A 121 4.89 -4.12 -19.58
N ASN A 122 4.63 -3.21 -20.53
CA ASN A 122 3.67 -2.13 -20.32
C ASN A 122 2.22 -2.64 -20.21
N LEU A 123 1.87 -3.71 -20.94
CA LEU A 123 0.57 -4.38 -20.79
C LEU A 123 0.42 -4.97 -19.39
N PHE A 124 1.39 -5.76 -18.92
CA PHE A 124 1.35 -6.32 -17.56
C PHE A 124 1.38 -5.23 -16.48
N TYR A 125 2.08 -4.12 -16.72
CA TYR A 125 2.05 -2.98 -15.82
C TYR A 125 0.65 -2.39 -15.66
N THR A 126 -0.11 -2.24 -16.77
CA THR A 126 -1.50 -1.73 -16.70
C THR A 126 -2.43 -2.64 -15.91
N LEU A 127 -2.17 -3.95 -15.88
CA LEU A 127 -2.94 -4.88 -15.04
C LEU A 127 -2.76 -4.62 -13.55
N GLY A 128 -1.65 -3.99 -13.13
CA GLY A 128 -1.36 -3.72 -11.73
C GLY A 128 -2.43 -2.86 -11.05
N TRP A 129 -2.74 -1.70 -11.62
CA TRP A 129 -3.78 -0.83 -11.06
C TRP A 129 -5.19 -1.40 -11.24
N ILE A 130 -5.44 -2.18 -12.30
CA ILE A 130 -6.71 -2.88 -12.50
C ILE A 130 -6.93 -3.87 -11.35
N VAL A 131 -5.93 -4.69 -11.04
CA VAL A 131 -6.01 -5.65 -9.93
C VAL A 131 -6.19 -4.92 -8.60
N GLU A 132 -5.49 -3.81 -8.36
CA GLU A 132 -5.63 -3.04 -7.11
C GLU A 132 -7.03 -2.45 -6.91
N ILE A 133 -7.71 -2.03 -7.99
CA ILE A 133 -9.11 -1.57 -7.91
C ILE A 133 -10.05 -2.68 -7.40
N PHE A 134 -9.79 -3.93 -7.79
CA PHE A 134 -10.62 -5.09 -7.41
C PHE A 134 -10.15 -5.79 -6.13
N ALA A 135 -8.93 -5.52 -5.68
CA ALA A 135 -8.34 -6.11 -4.47
C ALA A 135 -8.97 -5.55 -3.19
N GLU A 136 -8.84 -6.29 -2.10
CA GLU A 136 -9.16 -5.76 -0.78
C GLU A 136 -8.26 -4.58 -0.44
N LYS A 137 -8.84 -3.50 0.12
CA LYS A 137 -8.11 -2.27 0.45
C LYS A 137 -7.04 -2.55 1.52
N ASP A 138 -5.82 -2.77 1.05
CA ASP A 138 -4.60 -2.78 1.84
C ASP A 138 -3.67 -1.69 1.28
N GLU A 139 -3.28 -0.73 2.12
CA GLU A 139 -2.37 0.35 1.76
C GLU A 139 -1.00 -0.15 1.27
N LYS A 140 -0.64 -1.39 1.62
CA LYS A 140 0.59 -2.04 1.17
C LYS A 140 0.44 -2.80 -0.14
N PHE A 141 -0.78 -3.02 -0.64
CA PHE A 141 -1.02 -3.85 -1.82
C PHE A 141 -0.33 -3.27 -3.06
N GLY A 142 -0.64 -2.03 -3.44
CA GLY A 142 -0.04 -1.36 -4.60
C GLY A 142 1.49 -1.28 -4.55
N PRO A 143 2.11 -0.74 -3.47
CA PRO A 143 3.56 -0.72 -3.32
C PRO A 143 4.22 -2.11 -3.41
N THR A 144 3.60 -3.12 -2.80
CA THR A 144 4.09 -4.50 -2.82
C THR A 144 4.02 -5.10 -4.22
N LEU A 145 2.89 -4.94 -4.91
CA LEU A 145 2.69 -5.43 -6.25
C LEU A 145 3.62 -4.75 -7.25
N PHE A 146 3.80 -3.43 -7.16
CA PHE A 146 4.76 -2.68 -7.97
C PHE A 146 6.20 -3.19 -7.77
N LYS A 147 6.61 -3.42 -6.52
CA LYS A 147 7.94 -3.94 -6.20
C LYS A 147 8.15 -5.31 -6.84
N TYR A 148 7.26 -6.27 -6.60
CA TYR A 148 7.40 -7.62 -7.13
C TYR A 148 7.30 -7.65 -8.66
N GLY A 149 6.40 -6.89 -9.27
CA GLY A 149 6.29 -6.77 -10.72
C GLY A 149 7.56 -6.19 -11.37
N THR A 150 8.19 -5.21 -10.71
CA THR A 150 9.47 -4.64 -11.17
C THR A 150 10.60 -5.67 -11.09
N PHE A 151 10.75 -6.36 -9.95
CA PHE A 151 11.76 -7.41 -9.80
C PHE A 151 11.56 -8.56 -10.80
N PHE A 152 10.32 -8.98 -11.01
CA PHE A 152 9.99 -10.02 -11.98
C PHE A 152 10.35 -9.61 -13.41
N SER A 153 10.02 -8.37 -13.80
CA SER A 153 10.36 -7.85 -15.12
C SER A 153 11.88 -7.75 -15.32
N MET A 154 12.62 -7.27 -14.32
CA MET A 154 14.09 -7.26 -14.33
C MET A 154 14.67 -8.66 -14.44
N PHE A 155 14.13 -9.62 -13.68
CA PHE A 155 14.57 -11.01 -13.77
C PHE A 155 14.45 -11.55 -15.19
N ILE A 156 13.31 -11.32 -15.86
CA ILE A 156 13.10 -11.74 -17.25
C ILE A 156 14.11 -11.10 -18.20
N ILE A 157 14.41 -9.81 -18.05
CA ILE A 157 15.42 -9.11 -18.87
C ILE A 157 16.76 -9.85 -18.84
N PHE A 158 17.18 -10.32 -17.65
CA PHE A 158 18.48 -10.95 -17.48
C PHE A 158 18.49 -12.47 -17.76
N ILE A 159 17.34 -13.10 -18.05
CA ILE A 159 17.29 -14.55 -18.34
C ILE A 159 18.28 -14.97 -19.44
N PRO A 160 18.32 -14.31 -20.63
CA PRO A 160 19.26 -14.69 -21.69
C PRO A 160 20.71 -14.62 -21.21
N THR A 161 21.07 -13.52 -20.55
CA THR A 161 22.40 -13.28 -20.01
C THR A 161 22.80 -14.35 -19.00
N ILE A 162 21.90 -14.71 -18.08
CA ILE A 162 22.14 -15.76 -17.08
C ILE A 162 22.37 -17.12 -17.77
N ILE A 163 21.56 -17.46 -18.78
CA ILE A 163 21.71 -18.73 -19.52
C ILE A 163 23.09 -18.81 -20.18
N HIS A 164 23.56 -17.74 -20.81
CA HIS A 164 24.87 -17.72 -21.45
C HIS A 164 26.01 -17.74 -20.43
N LEU A 165 25.88 -17.04 -19.30
CA LEU A 165 26.87 -17.10 -18.22
C LEU A 165 27.01 -18.51 -17.63
N ILE A 166 25.90 -19.24 -17.44
CA ILE A 166 25.94 -20.63 -16.95
C ILE A 166 26.66 -21.55 -17.94
N ARG A 167 26.55 -21.31 -19.26
CA ARG A 167 27.26 -22.10 -20.28
C ARG A 167 28.77 -21.88 -20.29
N LEU A 168 29.27 -20.78 -19.70
CA LEU A 168 30.69 -20.44 -19.64
C LEU A 168 31.42 -21.06 -18.44
N ILE A 169 30.69 -21.60 -17.45
CA ILE A 169 31.23 -22.26 -16.25
C ILE A 169 31.32 -23.76 -16.49
#